data_AF-T0RQT7-F1
#
_entry.id   AF-T0RQT7-F1
#
_cell.length_a   1.000
_cell.length_b   1.000
_cell.length_c   1.000
_cell.angle_alpha   90.00
_cell.angle_beta   90.00
_cell.angle_gamma   90.00
#
_symmetry.space_group_name_H-M   'P 1'
#
loop_
_entity.id
_entity.type
_entity.pdbx_description
1 polymer ?
#
loop_
_entity_poly.entity_id
_entity_poly.type
_entity_poly.pdbx_seq_one_letter_code
_entity_poly.pdbx_strand_id
1 'polypeptide(L)'
;MVKDNKFETYYFLLIFLVIIVLNLYLMAPLFHAIVFAGILAGTFRPLFRYLTNKKNLSKEMASALTTSVILLFIIAPLVYMMFQISKEVISLYTILKDAISQQSMQDFLYGDGAFATFLQKTLTSLDIQITREEGL
;
A
#
# COMPACT_ATOMS: atom_id res chain seq x y z
N MET A 1 -24.10 -10.29 50.84
CA MET A 1 -23.52 -8.94 51.03
C MET A 1 -22.51 -8.72 49.90
N VAL A 2 -22.98 -8.31 48.72
CA VAL A 2 -22.13 -8.03 47.56
C VAL A 2 -21.62 -6.61 47.75
N LYS A 3 -20.32 -6.48 48.01
CA LYS A 3 -19.67 -5.18 48.15
C LYS A 3 -19.65 -4.55 46.75
N ASP A 4 -20.42 -3.49 46.55
CA ASP A 4 -20.49 -2.75 45.29
C ASP A 4 -19.11 -2.17 44.92
N ASN A 5 -18.32 -2.94 44.18
CA ASN A 5 -17.07 -2.48 43.58
C ASN A 5 -17.39 -1.69 42.30
N LYS A 6 -18.05 -0.54 42.46
CA LYS A 6 -18.44 0.36 41.35
C LYS A 6 -17.26 0.73 40.45
N PHE A 7 -16.04 0.67 40.99
CA PHE A 7 -14.79 0.85 40.25
C PHE A 7 -14.55 -0.26 39.22
N GLU A 8 -14.75 -1.53 39.56
CA GLU A 8 -14.52 -2.64 38.62
C GLU A 8 -15.48 -2.56 37.42
N THR A 9 -16.76 -2.26 37.68
CA THR A 9 -17.77 -2.07 36.63
C THR A 9 -17.45 -0.85 35.75
N TYR A 10 -16.97 0.25 36.34
CA TYR A 10 -16.60 1.45 35.57
C TYR A 10 -15.38 1.20 34.67
N TYR A 11 -14.34 0.53 35.17
CA TYR A 11 -13.17 0.17 34.36
C TYR A 11 -13.54 -0.80 33.24
N PHE A 12 -14.36 -1.81 33.52
CA PHE A 12 -14.87 -2.71 32.49
C PHE A 12 -15.64 -1.96 31.40
N LEU A 13 -16.53 -1.04 31.78
CA LEU A 13 -17.34 -0.27 30.85
C LEU A 13 -16.49 0.70 30.02
N LEU A 14 -15.47 1.32 30.62
CA LEU A 14 -14.54 2.20 29.91
C LEU A 14 -13.75 1.42 28.86
N ILE A 15 -13.17 0.26 29.24
CA ILE A 15 -12.42 -0.59 28.31
C ILE A 15 -13.34 -1.12 27.21
N PHE A 16 -14.57 -1.51 27.54
CA PHE A 16 -15.55 -1.98 26.56
C PHE A 16 -15.90 -0.89 25.54
N LEU A 17 -16.11 0.34 25.99
CA LEU A 17 -16.39 1.47 25.12
C LEU A 17 -15.20 1.80 24.22
N VAL A 18 -13.97 1.74 24.75
CA VAL A 18 -12.74 1.90 23.95
C VAL A 18 -12.66 0.83 22.86
N ILE A 19 -12.94 -0.43 23.18
CA ILE A 19 -12.94 -1.53 22.20
C ILE A 19 -14.01 -1.30 21.12
N ILE A 20 -15.21 -0.87 21.49
CA ILE A 20 -16.28 -0.55 20.52
C ILE A 20 -15.84 0.58 19.59
N VAL A 21 -15.31 1.68 20.13
CA VAL A 21 -14.85 2.82 19.33
C VAL A 21 -13.71 2.40 18.41
N LEU A 22 -12.76 1.61 18.90
CA LEU A 22 -11.65 1.12 18.10
C LEU A 22 -12.13 0.16 17.00
N ASN A 23 -13.15 -0.65 17.27
CA ASN A 23 -13.78 -1.53 16.28
C ASN A 23 -14.53 -0.72 15.21
N LEU A 24 -15.29 0.30 15.60
CA LEU A 24 -15.94 1.24 14.68
C LEU A 24 -14.92 1.99 13.82
N TYR A 25 -13.79 2.40 14.40
CA TYR A 25 -12.69 3.02 13.66
C TYR A 25 -12.06 2.04 12.66
N LEU A 26 -11.89 0.77 13.05
CA LEU A 26 -11.43 -0.29 12.16
C LEU A 26 -12.43 -0.57 11.02
N MET A 27 -13.73 -0.38 11.28
CA MET A 27 -14.81 -0.49 10.30
C MET A 27 -15.01 0.78 9.46
N ALA A 28 -14.43 1.92 9.82
CA ALA A 28 -14.47 3.16 9.04
C ALA A 28 -14.06 2.94 7.55
N PRO A 29 -12.94 2.25 7.23
CA PRO A 29 -12.60 1.92 5.84
C PRO A 29 -13.58 0.94 5.19
N LEU A 30 -14.29 0.11 5.96
CA LEU A 30 -15.28 -0.82 5.42
C LEU A 30 -16.50 -0.08 4.84
N PHE A 31 -16.90 1.06 5.42
CA PHE A 31 -17.99 1.86 4.86
C PHE A 31 -17.70 2.31 3.42
N HIS A 32 -16.45 2.68 3.12
CA HIS A 32 -16.06 3.04 1.76
C HIS A 32 -16.23 1.84 0.80
N ALA A 33 -15.80 0.65 1.23
CA ALA A 33 -15.96 -0.57 0.45
C ALA A 33 -17.44 -0.96 0.26
N ILE A 34 -18.29 -0.82 1.28
CA ILE A 34 -19.73 -1.11 1.19
C ILE A 34 -20.43 -0.15 0.21
N VAL A 35 -20.14 1.15 0.30
CA VAL A 35 -20.70 2.15 -0.62
C VAL A 35 -20.25 1.83 -2.05
N PHE A 36 -18.98 1.52 -2.26
CA PHE A 36 -18.45 1.16 -3.57
C PHE A 36 -19.09 -0.12 -4.12
N ALA A 37 -19.27 -1.16 -3.29
CA ALA A 37 -19.98 -2.37 -3.65
C ALA A 37 -21.44 -2.08 -4.05
N GLY A 38 -22.12 -1.17 -3.33
CA GLY A 38 -23.47 -0.70 -3.67
C GLY A 38 -23.52 0.01 -5.02
N ILE A 39 -22.55 0.90 -5.30
CA ILE A 39 -22.44 1.60 -6.58
C ILE A 39 -22.22 0.59 -7.72
N LEU A 40 -21.32 -0.38 -7.54
CA LEU A 40 -21.08 -1.43 -8.52
C LEU A 40 -22.31 -2.32 -8.73
N ALA A 41 -22.92 -2.82 -7.66
CA ALA A 41 -24.13 -3.62 -7.75
C ALA A 41 -25.27 -2.87 -8.45
N GLY A 42 -25.41 -1.56 -8.19
CA GLY A 42 -26.34 -0.67 -8.87
C GLY A 42 -26.01 -0.51 -10.36
N THR A 43 -24.75 -0.29 -10.69
CA THR A 43 -24.26 -0.11 -12.07
C THR A 43 -24.44 -1.37 -12.91
N PHE A 44 -24.24 -2.54 -12.31
CA PHE A 44 -24.41 -3.86 -12.94
C PHE A 44 -25.82 -4.45 -12.78
N ARG A 45 -26.75 -3.74 -12.15
CA ARG A 45 -28.17 -4.11 -12.08
C ARG A 45 -28.83 -4.37 -13.45
N PRO A 46 -28.59 -3.58 -14.52
CA PRO A 46 -29.10 -3.91 -15.86
C PRO A 46 -28.60 -5.27 -16.37
N LEU A 47 -27.37 -5.67 -16.03
CA LEU A 47 -26.83 -6.98 -16.38
C LEU A 47 -27.59 -8.10 -15.67
N PHE A 48 -27.82 -7.97 -14.36
CA PHE A 48 -28.61 -8.95 -13.59
C PHE A 48 -30.04 -9.11 -14.15
N ARG A 49 -30.70 -8.01 -14.49
CA ARG A 49 -32.05 -8.02 -15.07
C ARG A 49 -32.05 -8.61 -16.49
N TYR A 50 -31.02 -8.37 -17.29
CA TYR A 50 -30.88 -8.98 -18.61
C TYR A 50 -30.71 -10.50 -18.52
N LEU A 51 -29.89 -10.99 -17.57
CA LEU A 51 -29.72 -12.42 -17.31
C LEU A 51 -31.02 -13.08 -16.84
N THR A 52 -31.75 -12.43 -15.94
CA THR A 52 -32.99 -12.98 -15.39
C THR A 52 -34.12 -12.97 -16.43
N ASN A 53 -34.33 -11.85 -17.13
CA ASN A 53 -35.46 -11.69 -18.04
C ASN A 53 -35.23 -12.29 -19.43
N LYS A 54 -34.01 -12.20 -19.99
CA LYS A 54 -33.75 -12.66 -21.37
C LYS A 54 -33.26 -14.10 -21.44
N LYS A 55 -32.55 -14.57 -20.41
CA LYS A 55 -32.08 -15.97 -20.35
C LYS A 55 -32.95 -16.88 -19.48
N ASN A 56 -34.05 -16.39 -18.89
CA ASN A 56 -34.92 -17.16 -17.98
C ASN A 56 -34.12 -17.92 -16.89
N LEU A 57 -33.02 -17.34 -16.42
CA LEU A 57 -32.21 -17.94 -15.37
C LEU A 57 -32.91 -17.82 -14.02
N SER A 58 -32.77 -18.84 -13.16
CA SER A 58 -33.16 -18.72 -11.75
C SER A 58 -32.45 -17.52 -11.13
N LYS A 59 -33.13 -16.83 -10.21
CA LYS A 59 -32.60 -15.65 -9.50
C LYS A 59 -31.25 -15.94 -8.85
N GLU A 60 -31.07 -17.17 -8.34
CA GLU A 60 -29.81 -17.60 -7.71
C GLU A 60 -28.66 -17.62 -8.72
N MET A 61 -28.86 -18.27 -9.88
CA MET A 61 -27.84 -18.36 -10.93
C MET A 61 -27.53 -16.99 -11.55
N ALA A 62 -28.54 -16.14 -11.75
CA ALA A 62 -28.34 -14.80 -12.26
C ALA A 62 -27.49 -13.94 -11.31
N SER A 63 -27.68 -14.11 -9.99
CA SER A 63 -26.95 -13.36 -8.97
C SER A 63 -25.49 -13.82 -8.89
N ALA A 64 -25.24 -15.14 -8.86
CA ALA A 64 -23.91 -15.70 -8.85
C ALA A 64 -23.11 -15.28 -10.10
N LEU A 65 -23.74 -15.32 -11.28
CA LEU A 65 -23.10 -14.93 -12.52
C LEU A 65 -22.79 -13.42 -12.55
N THR A 66 -23.71 -12.58 -12.08
CA THR A 66 -23.48 -11.12 -12.03
C THR A 66 -22.34 -10.78 -11.07
N THR A 67 -22.31 -11.39 -9.88
CA THR A 67 -21.22 -11.21 -8.91
C THR A 67 -19.87 -11.69 -9.46
N SER A 68 -19.83 -12.84 -10.14
CA SER A 68 -18.60 -13.32 -10.80
C SER A 68 -18.11 -12.35 -11.87
N VAL A 69 -19.00 -11.77 -12.67
CA VAL A 69 -18.62 -10.77 -13.68
C VAL A 69 -18.05 -9.53 -13.03
N ILE A 70 -18.68 -9.00 -11.97
CA ILE A 70 -18.17 -7.84 -11.22
C ILE A 70 -16.79 -8.16 -10.65
N LEU A 71 -16.61 -9.34 -10.05
CA LEU A 71 -15.34 -9.77 -9.47
C LEU A 71 -14.22 -9.84 -10.53
N LEU A 72 -14.49 -10.45 -11.69
CA LEU A 72 -13.54 -10.47 -12.80
C LEU A 72 -13.21 -9.07 -13.31
N PHE A 73 -14.21 -8.19 -13.38
CA PHE A 73 -14.02 -6.81 -13.83
C PHE A 73 -13.16 -5.98 -12.88
N ILE A 74 -13.16 -6.28 -11.58
CA ILE A 74 -12.28 -5.63 -10.58
C ILE A 74 -10.89 -6.28 -10.58
N ILE A 75 -10.81 -7.61 -10.60
CA ILE A 75 -9.54 -8.33 -10.50
C ILE A 75 -8.68 -8.12 -11.76
N ALA A 76 -9.28 -8.13 -12.96
CA ALA A 76 -8.56 -7.97 -14.22
C ALA A 76 -7.68 -6.70 -14.28
N PRO A 77 -8.20 -5.48 -14.03
CA PRO A 77 -7.38 -4.27 -14.04
C PRO A 77 -6.34 -4.23 -12.91
N LEU A 78 -6.64 -4.81 -11.74
CA LEU A 78 -5.67 -4.89 -10.65
C LEU A 78 -4.48 -5.78 -10.99
N VAL A 79 -4.75 -6.95 -11.58
CA VAL A 79 -3.71 -7.86 -12.05
C VAL A 79 -2.89 -7.21 -13.18
N TYR A 80 -3.56 -6.54 -14.12
CA TYR A 80 -2.89 -5.79 -15.18
C TYR A 80 -1.95 -4.71 -14.62
N MET A 81 -2.43 -3.92 -13.65
CA MET A 81 -1.63 -2.91 -12.97
C MET A 81 -0.42 -3.54 -12.28
N MET A 82 -0.59 -4.65 -11.57
CA MET A 82 0.50 -5.37 -10.91
C MET A 82 1.57 -5.84 -11.91
N PHE A 83 1.16 -6.37 -13.07
CA PHE A 83 2.10 -6.74 -14.13
C PHE A 83 2.86 -5.53 -14.68
N GLN A 84 2.19 -4.39 -14.87
CA GLN A 84 2.82 -3.17 -15.38
C GLN A 84 3.86 -2.64 -14.40
N ILE A 85 3.50 -2.55 -13.11
CA ILE A 85 4.42 -2.13 -12.03
C ILE A 85 5.62 -3.08 -11.96
N SER A 86 5.40 -4.38 -12.06
CA SER A 86 6.48 -5.38 -11.98
C SER A 86 7.51 -5.19 -13.10
N LYS A 87 7.04 -4.93 -14.33
CA LYS A 87 7.92 -4.66 -15.48
C LYS A 87 8.73 -3.37 -15.30
N GLU A 88 8.09 -2.32 -14.79
CA GLU A 88 8.73 -1.04 -14.53
C GLU A 88 9.81 -1.15 -13.45
N VAL A 89 9.52 -1.86 -12.35
CA VAL A 89 10.48 -2.11 -11.27
C VAL A 89 11.67 -2.93 -11.76
N ILE A 90 11.45 -3.99 -12.55
CA ILE A 90 12.55 -4.78 -13.14
C ILE A 90 13.40 -3.89 -14.08
N SER A 91 12.76 -3.08 -14.93
CA SER A 91 13.47 -2.16 -15.82
C SER A 91 14.32 -1.16 -15.05
N LEU A 92 13.76 -0.56 -13.99
CA LEU A 92 14.47 0.39 -13.13
C LEU A 92 15.63 -0.29 -12.40
N TYR A 93 15.44 -1.51 -11.90
CA TYR A 93 16.52 -2.27 -11.28
C TYR A 93 17.66 -2.57 -12.25
N THR A 94 17.36 -2.94 -13.49
CA THR A 94 18.38 -3.16 -14.54
C THR A 94 19.14 -1.89 -14.83
N ILE A 95 18.46 -0.74 -14.99
CA ILE A 95 19.09 0.56 -15.22
C ILE A 95 20.02 0.93 -14.07
N LEU A 96 19.57 0.76 -12.81
CA LEU A 96 20.41 1.04 -11.64
C LEU A 96 21.61 0.11 -11.57
N LYS A 97 21.43 -1.18 -11.87
CA LYS A 97 22.52 -2.17 -11.85
C LYS A 97 23.58 -1.87 -12.91
N ASP A 98 23.17 -1.52 -14.12
CA ASP A 98 24.07 -1.14 -15.21
C ASP A 98 24.78 0.18 -14.89
N ALA A 99 24.07 1.14 -14.30
CA ALA A 99 24.63 2.40 -13.81
C ALA A 99 25.55 2.25 -12.59
N ILE A 100 25.58 1.11 -11.90
CA ILE A 100 26.47 0.83 -10.76
C ILE A 100 27.58 -0.18 -11.14
N SER A 101 27.58 -0.70 -12.37
CA SER A 101 28.66 -1.53 -12.90
C SER A 101 30.01 -0.80 -12.79
N GLN A 102 31.11 -1.55 -12.63
CA GLN A 102 32.43 -1.08 -12.15
C GLN A 102 32.98 0.20 -12.78
N GLN A 103 32.61 0.51 -14.02
CA GLN A 103 32.96 1.75 -14.73
C GLN A 103 32.35 2.99 -14.04
N SER A 104 31.06 2.94 -13.71
CA SER A 104 30.31 4.01 -13.09
C SER A 104 30.59 4.17 -11.60
N MET A 105 30.99 3.08 -10.92
CA MET A 105 31.51 3.18 -9.56
C MET A 105 32.86 3.91 -9.54
N GLN A 106 33.74 3.68 -10.51
CA GLN A 106 34.97 4.46 -10.59
C GLN A 106 34.72 5.90 -11.01
N ASP A 107 33.83 6.17 -11.96
CA ASP A 107 33.50 7.56 -12.33
C ASP A 107 32.72 8.31 -11.24
N PHE A 108 31.76 7.69 -10.55
CA PHE A 108 30.98 8.33 -9.47
C PHE A 108 31.79 8.51 -8.17
N LEU A 109 32.82 7.67 -7.94
CA LEU A 109 33.69 7.75 -6.75
C LEU A 109 35.03 8.46 -7.00
N TYR A 110 35.61 8.39 -8.20
CA TYR A 110 36.92 8.95 -8.54
C TYR A 110 36.89 10.05 -9.63
N GLY A 111 35.81 10.16 -10.42
CA GLY A 111 35.73 11.10 -11.54
C GLY A 111 34.73 12.23 -11.33
N ASP A 112 35.09 13.27 -10.57
CA ASP A 112 34.35 14.55 -10.47
C ASP A 112 32.82 14.47 -10.23
N GLY A 113 32.34 13.32 -9.72
CA GLY A 113 30.92 13.10 -9.47
C GLY A 113 30.44 13.93 -8.28
N ALA A 114 29.21 14.44 -8.38
CA ALA A 114 28.56 15.28 -7.36
C ALA A 114 28.63 14.71 -5.92
N PHE A 115 28.78 13.38 -5.76
CA PHE A 115 28.98 12.73 -4.47
C PHE A 115 30.38 12.96 -3.89
N ALA A 116 31.44 12.95 -4.68
CA ALA A 116 32.81 13.25 -4.23
C ALA A 116 32.92 14.71 -3.76
N THR A 117 32.32 15.66 -4.49
CA THR A 117 32.28 17.07 -4.06
C THR A 117 31.41 17.26 -2.81
N PHE A 118 30.29 16.54 -2.69
CA PHE A 118 29.45 16.57 -1.49
C PHE A 118 30.17 15.98 -0.27
N LEU A 119 30.87 14.85 -0.43
CA LEU A 119 31.72 14.28 0.59
C LEU A 119 32.84 15.23 0.97
N GLN A 120 33.54 15.83 0.01
CA GLN A 120 34.61 16.78 0.30
C GLN A 120 34.07 18.02 1.02
N LYS A 121 32.92 18.55 0.63
CA LYS A 121 32.26 19.69 1.29
C LYS A 121 31.78 19.36 2.71
N THR A 122 31.36 18.13 2.95
CA THR A 122 30.92 17.66 4.27
C THR A 122 32.12 17.32 5.17
N LEU A 123 33.15 16.71 4.61
CA LEU A 123 34.42 16.40 5.27
C LEU A 123 35.24 17.67 5.57
N THR A 124 35.15 18.72 4.76
CA THR A 124 35.78 20.01 5.07
C THR A 124 34.98 20.83 6.08
N SER A 125 33.67 20.59 6.22
CA SER A 125 32.86 21.15 7.32
C SER A 125 33.00 20.36 8.63
N LEU A 126 33.50 19.13 8.55
CA LEU A 126 33.82 18.26 9.68
C LEU A 126 35.34 18.14 9.78
N ASP A 127 35.96 19.17 10.33
CA ASP A 127 37.37 19.29 10.71
C ASP A 127 37.93 17.97 11.30
N ILE A 128 38.34 17.06 10.43
CA ILE A 128 39.44 16.14 10.69
C ILE A 128 40.61 16.73 9.93
N GLN A 129 41.24 17.71 10.58
CA GLN A 129 42.70 17.81 10.57
C GLN A 129 43.24 16.39 10.81
N ILE A 130 43.50 15.65 9.73
CA ILE A 130 44.61 14.73 9.76
C ILE A 130 45.80 15.64 9.92
N THR A 131 46.19 15.83 11.17
CA THR A 131 47.50 16.28 11.59
C THR A 131 48.50 15.63 10.66
N ARG A 132 48.93 16.39 9.66
CA ARG A 132 50.15 16.13 8.94
C ARG A 132 51.24 16.48 9.95
N GLU A 133 51.53 15.53 10.84
CA GLU A 133 52.85 15.48 11.48
C GLU A 133 53.85 15.12 10.40
N GLU A 134 54.22 16.12 9.60
CA GLU A 134 55.54 16.19 9.01
C GLU A 134 56.34 17.19 9.85
N GLY A 135 57.24 16.69 10.69
CA GLY A 135 58.32 17.50 11.22
C GLY A 135 58.81 17.14 12.62
N LEU A 136 59.53 16.01 12.76
CA LEU A 136 60.91 15.93 13.26
C LEU A 136 61.42 14.48 13.28
#